data_AF-A0A8T5UWG9-F1
#
_entry.id   AF-A0A8T5UWG9-F1
#
_cell.length_a   1.000
_cell.length_b   1.000
_cell.length_c   1.000
_cell.angle_alpha   90.00
_cell.angle_beta   90.00
_cell.angle_gamma   90.00
#
_symmetry.space_group_name_H-M   'P 1'
#
loop_
_entity.id
_entity.type
_entity.pdbx_description
1 polymer ?
#
loop_
_entity_poly.entity_id
_entity_poly.type
_entity_poly.pdbx_seq_one_letter_code
_entity_poly.pdbx_strand_id
1 'polypeptide(L)' 'MPENKTRGRPKAKEKMEQITIKLPPKMLEGLRELSDESYNPMSYHIRQALAEYLRKK' A
#
# COMPACT_ATOMS: atom_id res chain seq x y z
N MET A 1 43.36 7.80 -10.36
CA MET A 1 42.79 8.04 -9.01
C MET A 1 41.48 7.29 -8.91
N PRO A 2 41.21 6.49 -7.87
CA PRO A 2 39.95 5.75 -7.76
C PRO A 2 38.85 6.70 -7.28
N GLU A 3 37.80 6.86 -8.08
CA GLU A 3 36.62 7.65 -7.74
C GLU A 3 35.92 7.04 -6.51
N ASN A 4 35.85 7.81 -5.43
CA ASN A 4 35.10 7.45 -4.23
C ASN A 4 33.61 7.30 -4.60
N LYS A 5 33.12 6.05 -4.68
CA LYS A 5 31.69 5.75 -4.75
C LYS A 5 31.03 6.29 -3.48
N THR A 6 30.45 7.48 -3.58
CA THR A 6 29.58 8.04 -2.55
C THR A 6 28.50 7.01 -2.25
N ARG A 7 28.59 6.41 -1.05
CA ARG A 7 27.52 5.59 -0.46
C ARG A 7 26.35 6.52 -0.11
N GLY A 8 25.68 7.04 -1.13
CA GLY A 8 24.49 7.86 -0.97
C GLY A 8 23.33 7.01 -0.47
N ARG A 9 22.42 7.62 0.30
CA ARG A 9 21.12 7.03 0.66
C ARG A 9 20.45 6.53 -0.64
N PRO A 10 19.96 5.28 -0.69
CA PRO A 10 19.27 4.78 -1.88
C PRO A 10 18.19 5.79 -2.27
N LYS A 11 18.12 6.14 -3.57
CA LYS A 11 17.14 7.08 -4.12
C LYS A 11 15.78 6.76 -3.50
N ALA A 12 15.17 7.77 -2.86
CA ALA A 12 13.84 7.61 -2.27
C ALA A 12 12.94 6.97 -3.32
N LYS A 13 12.28 5.86 -2.96
CA LYS A 13 11.33 5.17 -3.82
C LYS A 13 10.37 6.22 -4.40
N GLU A 14 9.97 6.05 -5.66
CA GLU A 14 8.97 6.91 -6.31
C GLU A 14 7.82 7.18 -5.33
N LYS A 15 7.48 8.46 -5.16
CA LYS A 15 6.43 8.86 -4.22
C LYS A 15 5.14 8.18 -4.68
N MET A 16 4.61 7.28 -3.86
CA MET A 16 3.32 6.66 -4.12
C MET A 16 2.26 7.74 -4.19
N GLU A 17 1.49 7.75 -5.29
CA GLU A 17 0.36 8.66 -5.45
C GLU A 17 -0.71 8.35 -4.39
N GLN A 18 -1.27 9.41 -3.81
CA GLN A 18 -2.39 9.28 -2.89
C GLN A 18 -3.68 9.17 -3.69
N ILE A 19 -4.40 8.06 -3.51
CA ILE A 19 -5.67 7.81 -4.19
C ILE A 19 -6.80 7.90 -3.17
N THR A 20 -7.85 8.65 -3.49
CA THR A 20 -9.10 8.68 -2.73
C THR A 20 -10.14 7.83 -3.43
N ILE A 21 -10.70 6.85 -2.72
CA ILE A 21 -11.72 5.94 -3.25
C ILE A 21 -13.02 6.16 -2.48
N LYS A 22 -14.13 6.32 -3.20
CA LYS A 22 -15.46 6.36 -2.60
C LYS A 22 -16.00 4.94 -2.53
N LEU A 23 -16.27 4.45 -1.32
CA LEU A 23 -16.84 3.14 -1.07
C LEU A 23 -18.18 3.27 -0.35
N PRO A 24 -19.10 2.30 -0.54
CA PRO A 24 -20.31 2.20 0.28
C PRO A 24 -19.98 2.06 1.77
N PRO A 25 -20.83 2.58 2.68
CA PRO A 25 -20.56 2.59 4.12
C PRO A 25 -20.35 1.18 4.70
N LYS A 26 -21.15 0.19 4.26
CA LYS A 26 -21.00 -1.21 4.69
C LYS A 26 -19.63 -1.80 4.37
N MET A 27 -19.01 -1.39 3.26
CA MET A 27 -17.67 -1.87 2.89
C MET A 27 -16.58 -1.20 3.72
N LEU A 28 -16.75 0.09 4.07
CA LEU A 28 -15.82 0.80 4.94
C LEU A 28 -15.82 0.21 6.35
N GLU A 29 -16.99 -0.17 6.86
CA GLU A 29 -17.15 -0.84 8.15
C GLU A 29 -16.43 -2.20 8.16
N GLY A 30 -16.67 -3.06 7.17
CA GLY A 30 -15.96 -4.35 7.10
C GLY A 30 -14.44 -4.21 6.92
N LEU A 31 -13.97 -3.20 6.17
CA LEU A 31 -12.53 -2.92 6.06
C LEU A 31 -11.93 -2.44 7.39
N ARG A 32 -12.71 -1.75 8.22
CA ARG A 32 -12.28 -1.29 9.54
C ARG A 32 -12.18 -2.46 10.51
N GLU A 33 -13.16 -3.35 10.53
CA GLU A 33 -13.12 -4.58 11.34
C GLU A 33 -11.89 -5.43 11.00
N LEU A 34 -11.63 -5.64 9.71
CA LEU A 34 -10.42 -6.35 9.25
C LEU A 34 -9.11 -5.65 9.67
N SER A 35 -9.12 -4.32 9.72
CA SER A 35 -7.99 -3.51 10.16
C SER A 35 -7.74 -3.72 11.66
N ASP A 36 -8.80 -3.74 12.46
CA ASP A 36 -8.75 -3.93 13.91
C ASP A 36 -8.31 -5.36 14.29
N GLU A 37 -8.79 -6.38 13.56
CA GLU A 37 -8.42 -7.79 13.80
C GLU A 37 -6.98 -8.10 13.41
N SER A 38 -6.53 -7.58 12.26
CA SER A 38 -5.21 -7.94 11.70
C SER A 38 -4.09 -6.99 12.12
N TYR A 39 -4.41 -5.91 12.83
CA TYR A 39 -3.50 -4.81 13.18
C TYR A 39 -2.81 -4.17 11.96
N ASN A 40 -3.38 -4.35 10.76
CA ASN A 40 -2.89 -3.74 9.53
C ASN A 40 -3.78 -2.56 9.15
N PRO A 41 -3.27 -1.53 8.46
CA PRO A 41 -4.10 -0.41 8.01
C PRO A 41 -5.06 -0.84 6.91
N MET A 42 -6.24 -0.21 6.83
CA MET A 42 -7.22 -0.45 5.74
C MET A 42 -6.60 -0.44 4.33
N SER A 43 -5.64 0.46 4.08
CA SER A 43 -4.93 0.54 2.78
C SER A 43 -4.17 -0.73 2.41
N TYR A 44 -3.70 -1.50 3.40
CA TYR A 44 -3.06 -2.79 3.19
C TYR A 44 -4.04 -3.80 2.61
N HIS A 45 -5.23 -3.94 3.21
CA HIS A 45 -6.27 -4.86 2.73
C HIS A 45 -6.77 -4.49 1.34
N ILE A 46 -6.93 -3.20 1.06
CA ILE A 46 -7.30 -2.72 -0.29
C ILE A 46 -6.25 -3.17 -1.31
N ARG A 47 -4.95 -2.97 -1.01
CA ARG A 47 -3.86 -3.41 -1.90
C ARG A 47 -3.81 -4.92 -2.07
N GLN A 48 -4.04 -5.68 -1.00
CA GLN A 48 -4.08 -7.14 -1.05
C GLN A 48 -5.22 -7.62 -1.96
N ALA A 49 -6.43 -7.10 -1.76
CA ALA A 49 -7.59 -7.44 -2.58
C ALA A 49 -7.38 -7.09 -4.06
N LEU A 50 -6.77 -5.94 -4.36
CA LEU A 50 -6.40 -5.55 -5.72
C LEU A 50 -5.36 -6.51 -6.32
N ALA A 51 -4.31 -6.86 -5.57
CA ALA A 51 -3.30 -7.80 -6.04
C ALA A 51 -3.90 -9.19 -6.31
N GLU A 52 -4.79 -9.68 -5.44
CA GLU A 52 -5.52 -10.94 -5.64
C GLU A 52 -6.44 -10.89 -6.86
N TYR A 53 -7.19 -9.79 -7.04
CA TYR A 53 -8.06 -9.60 -8.19
C TYR A 53 -7.27 -9.61 -9.51
N LEU A 54 -6.14 -8.91 -9.55
CA LEU A 54 -5.28 -8.86 -10.73
C LEU A 54 -4.58 -10.21 -11.03
N ARG A 55 -4.26 -11.01 -10.00
CA ARG A 55 -3.66 -12.34 -10.17
C ARG A 55 -4.64 -13.41 -10.64
N LYS A 56 -5.92 -13.27 -10.34
CA LYS A 56 -6.98 -14.19 -10.78
C LYS A 56 -7.42 -13.97 -12.23
N LYS A 57 -6.86 -12.96 -12.90
CA LYS A 57 -7.14 -12.59 -14.28
C LYS A 57 -6.05 -13.14 -15.21
#